data_AF-A0A958NVP9-F1
#
_entry.id   AF-A0A958NVP9-F1
#
_cell.length_a   1.000
_cell.length_b   1.000
_cell.length_c   1.000
_cell.angle_alpha   90.00
_cell.angle_beta   90.00
_cell.angle_gamma   90.00
#
_symmetry.space_group_name_H-M   'P 1'
#
loop_
_entity.id
_entity.type
_entity.pdbx_description
1 polymer ?
#
loop_
_entity_poly.entity_id
_entity_poly.type
_entity_poly.pdbx_seq_one_letter_code
_entity_poly.pdbx_strand_id
1 'polypeptide(L)'
;MAGRAKLSKRVLDTVSWALGGLVLLLAVDFAWFWMSCRAYTDSAETGTGIEMVAPTPQEAIVVLAGDSNRIPTALRLLRERNGPLVLLSGVEPGIPLVEIVNSQGSSTVDIHKTWERIVTESRSRTTIENAEEA
;
A
#
# COMPACT_ATOMS: atom_id res chain seq x y z
N MET A 1 27.07 35.38 -47.91
CA MET A 1 25.86 34.63 -47.52
C MET A 1 26.12 33.27 -46.83
N ALA A 2 27.34 32.70 -46.87
CA ALA A 2 27.64 31.39 -46.27
C ALA A 2 27.64 31.31 -44.72
N GLY A 3 27.75 32.45 -44.01
CA GLY A 3 27.84 32.48 -42.54
C GLY A 3 26.53 32.16 -41.80
N ARG A 4 25.37 32.50 -42.36
CA ARG A 4 24.05 32.27 -41.70
C ARG A 4 23.66 30.79 -41.65
N ALA A 5 23.93 30.02 -42.71
CA ALA A 5 23.63 28.60 -42.76
C ALA A 5 24.43 27.80 -41.71
N LYS A 6 25.71 28.13 -41.52
CA LYS A 6 26.60 27.48 -40.56
C LYS A 6 26.23 27.76 -39.10
N LEU A 7 25.66 28.94 -38.83
CA LEU A 7 25.16 29.32 -37.50
C LEU A 7 23.90 28.52 -37.13
N SER A 8 22.98 28.31 -38.07
CA SER A 8 21.73 27.56 -37.84
C SER A 8 21.96 26.10 -37.47
N LYS A 9 22.96 25.44 -38.10
CA LYS A 9 23.27 24.04 -37.84
C LYS A 9 23.81 23.82 -36.42
N ARG A 10 24.71 24.70 -35.95
CA ARG A 10 25.26 24.61 -34.58
C ARG A 10 24.17 24.78 -33.53
N VAL A 11 23.24 25.71 -33.73
CA VAL A 11 22.11 25.91 -32.82
C VAL A 11 21.21 24.68 -32.79
N LEU A 12 20.89 24.12 -33.96
CA LEU A 12 20.07 22.89 -34.05
C LEU A 12 20.74 21.70 -33.36
N ASP A 13 22.06 21.54 -33.54
CA ASP A 13 22.83 20.49 -32.87
C ASP A 13 22.81 20.68 -31.34
N THR A 14 23.02 21.91 -30.84
CA THR A 14 22.98 22.20 -29.40
C THR A 14 21.60 21.96 -28.79
N VAL A 15 20.53 22.38 -29.47
CA VAL A 15 19.14 22.13 -29.02
C VAL A 15 18.84 20.63 -29.00
N SER A 16 19.28 19.88 -30.00
CA SER A 16 19.11 18.43 -30.05
C SER A 16 19.83 17.72 -28.90
N TRP A 17 21.07 18.14 -28.59
CA TRP A 17 21.81 17.62 -27.44
C TRP A 17 21.16 17.98 -26.11
N ALA A 18 20.64 19.20 -25.96
CA ALA A 18 19.94 19.64 -24.76
C ALA A 18 18.65 18.85 -24.54
N LEU A 19 17.85 18.63 -25.59
CA LEU A 19 16.65 17.80 -25.54
C LEU A 19 16.98 16.34 -25.21
N GLY A 20 18.00 15.77 -25.85
CA GLY A 20 18.46 14.42 -25.56
C GLY A 20 18.92 14.27 -24.10
N GLY A 21 19.65 15.26 -23.58
CA GLY A 21 20.07 15.30 -22.19
C GLY A 21 18.89 15.40 -21.21
N LEU A 22 17.89 16.23 -21.53
CA LEU A 22 16.67 16.36 -20.71
C LEU A 22 15.88 15.05 -20.65
N VAL A 23 15.69 14.39 -21.80
CA VAL A 23 14.99 13.10 -21.86
C VAL A 23 15.73 12.04 -21.04
N LEU A 24 17.07 12.01 -21.12
CA LEU A 24 17.88 11.10 -20.33
C LEU A 24 17.73 11.36 -18.83
N LEU A 25 17.75 12.63 -18.40
CA LEU A 25 17.56 12.99 -16.99
C LEU A 25 16.18 12.56 -16.47
N LEU A 26 15.12 12.81 -17.25
CA LEU A 26 13.76 12.38 -16.89
C LEU A 26 13.66 10.85 -16.81
N ALA A 27 14.31 10.13 -17.72
CA ALA A 27 14.32 8.67 -17.69
C ALA A 27 15.05 8.13 -16.45
N VAL A 28 16.16 8.76 -16.04
CA VAL A 28 16.90 8.38 -14.82
C VAL A 28 16.06 8.66 -13.56
N ASP A 29 15.45 9.85 -13.48
CA ASP A 29 14.59 10.23 -12.36
C ASP A 29 13.39 9.28 -12.24
N PHE A 30 12.71 8.99 -13.35
CA PHE A 30 11.61 8.04 -13.38
C PHE A 30 12.05 6.62 -13.00
N ALA A 31 13.21 6.15 -13.48
CA ALA A 31 13.74 4.85 -13.11
C ALA A 31 14.05 4.76 -11.61
N TRP A 32 14.58 5.84 -11.02
CA TRP A 32 14.82 5.90 -9.58
C TRP A 32 13.51 5.88 -8.80
N PHE A 33 12.56 6.74 -9.16
CA PHE A 33 11.22 6.75 -8.55
C PHE A 33 10.57 5.35 -8.61
N TRP A 34 10.60 4.72 -9.77
CA TRP A 34 10.07 3.37 -9.97
C TRP A 34 10.76 2.33 -9.07
N MET A 35 12.09 2.37 -8.97
CA MET A 35 12.86 1.48 -8.10
C MET A 35 12.50 1.70 -6.62
N SER A 36 12.36 2.96 -6.19
CA SER A 36 11.94 3.28 -4.83
C SER A 36 10.54 2.78 -4.53
N CYS A 37 9.57 3.03 -5.42
CA CYS A 37 8.21 2.51 -5.26
C CYS A 37 8.21 0.98 -5.14
N ARG A 38 8.94 0.29 -6.02
CA ARG A 38 9.04 -1.17 -5.98
C ARG A 38 9.67 -1.67 -4.68
N ALA A 39 10.75 -1.05 -4.22
CA ALA A 39 11.38 -1.41 -2.95
C ALA A 39 10.43 -1.25 -1.75
N TYR A 40 9.65 -0.16 -1.72
CA TYR A 40 8.66 0.04 -0.66
C TYR A 40 7.50 -0.95 -0.75
N THR A 41 7.02 -1.28 -1.95
CA THR A 41 6.01 -2.33 -2.15
C THR A 41 6.53 -3.68 -1.67
N ASP A 42 7.72 -4.09 -2.09
CA ASP A 42 8.34 -5.36 -1.67
C ASP A 42 8.53 -5.40 -0.14
N SER A 43 8.96 -4.29 0.48
CA SER A 43 9.07 -4.20 1.94
C SER A 43 7.72 -4.30 2.66
N ALA A 44 6.68 -3.68 2.11
CA ALA A 44 5.33 -3.75 2.66
C ALA A 44 4.73 -5.16 2.53
N GLU A 45 4.95 -5.84 1.41
CA GLU A 45 4.49 -7.22 1.18
C GLU A 45 5.24 -8.24 2.04
N THR A 46 6.54 -8.04 2.24
CA THR A 46 7.37 -8.94 3.07
C THR A 46 7.24 -8.68 4.58
N GLY A 47 6.59 -7.58 4.99
CA GLY A 47 6.46 -7.20 6.40
C GLY A 47 7.80 -6.88 7.07
N THR A 48 8.79 -6.46 6.29
CA THR A 48 10.12 -6.10 6.82
C THR A 48 10.00 -4.79 7.62
N GLY A 49 10.21 -4.88 8.95
CA GLY A 49 10.06 -3.75 9.88
C GLY A 49 8.89 -3.87 10.85
N ILE A 50 8.14 -4.98 10.84
CA ILE A 50 7.23 -5.30 11.94
C ILE A 50 8.09 -5.61 13.17
N GLU A 51 8.31 -4.61 14.02
CA GLU A 51 8.81 -4.85 15.37
C GLU A 51 7.81 -5.79 16.06
N MET A 52 8.22 -7.03 16.29
CA MET A 52 7.39 -8.02 16.98
C MET A 52 7.38 -7.72 18.48
N VAL A 53 6.78 -6.59 18.85
CA VAL A 53 6.40 -6.32 20.23
C VAL A 53 5.40 -7.41 20.62
N ALA A 54 5.66 -8.08 21.75
CA ALA A 54 4.77 -9.10 22.26
C ALA A 54 3.42 -8.45 22.60
N PRO A 55 2.31 -9.01 22.12
CA PRO A 55 1.00 -8.39 22.27
C PRO A 55 0.62 -8.29 23.75
N THR A 56 0.32 -7.09 24.23
CA THR A 56 -0.29 -6.92 25.55
C THR A 56 -1.79 -7.27 25.49
N PRO A 57 -2.40 -7.73 26.61
CA PRO A 57 -3.80 -8.16 26.61
C PRO A 57 -4.83 -7.06 26.27
N GLN A 58 -4.41 -5.81 26.15
CA GLN A 58 -5.25 -4.64 25.85
C GLN A 58 -5.06 -4.12 24.42
N GLU A 59 -4.25 -4.77 23.58
CA GLU A 59 -3.98 -4.31 22.23
C GLU A 59 -5.07 -4.72 21.24
N ALA A 60 -5.54 -3.77 20.45
CA ALA A 60 -6.38 -4.01 19.28
C ALA A 60 -5.54 -3.92 18.00
N ILE A 61 -5.81 -4.79 17.04
CA ILE A 61 -5.20 -4.73 15.71
C ILE A 61 -6.06 -3.84 14.84
N VAL A 62 -5.57 -2.66 14.47
CA VAL A 62 -6.26 -1.76 13.54
C VAL A 62 -5.73 -1.99 12.12
N VAL A 63 -6.63 -2.19 11.17
CA VAL A 63 -6.33 -2.45 9.76
C VAL A 63 -6.94 -1.35 8.93
N LEU A 64 -6.09 -0.61 8.24
CA LEU A 64 -6.52 0.36 7.23
C LEU A 64 -6.67 -0.38 5.90
N ALA A 65 -7.91 -0.67 5.54
CA ALA A 65 -8.25 -1.30 4.27
C ALA A 65 -7.86 -0.39 3.10
N GLY A 66 -7.43 -1.00 2.00
CA GLY A 66 -6.83 -0.30 0.86
C GLY A 66 -5.89 -1.18 0.05
N ASP A 67 -5.45 -2.30 0.62
CA ASP A 67 -4.72 -3.36 -0.09
C ASP A 67 -5.32 -4.73 0.24
N SER A 68 -5.30 -5.64 -0.74
CA SER A 68 -5.96 -6.95 -0.68
C SER A 68 -5.31 -7.91 0.31
N ASN A 69 -4.02 -7.73 0.64
CA ASN A 69 -3.29 -8.61 1.55
C ASN A 69 -3.33 -8.16 3.03
N ARG A 70 -3.80 -6.94 3.32
CA ARG A 70 -3.84 -6.38 4.68
C ARG A 70 -4.82 -7.10 5.59
N ILE A 71 -6.03 -7.37 5.10
CA ILE A 71 -7.06 -8.05 5.88
C ILE A 71 -6.64 -9.51 6.17
N PRO A 72 -6.15 -10.30 5.20
CA PRO A 72 -5.60 -11.62 5.48
C PRO A 72 -4.47 -11.63 6.51
N THR A 73 -3.56 -10.66 6.40
CA THR A 73 -2.43 -10.55 7.34
C THR A 73 -2.91 -10.25 8.75
N ALA A 74 -3.87 -9.35 8.90
CA ALA A 74 -4.43 -9.01 10.20
C ALA A 74 -5.20 -10.17 10.85
N LEU A 75 -5.97 -10.92 10.06
CA LEU A 75 -6.67 -12.12 10.55
C LEU A 75 -5.69 -13.22 10.94
N ARG A 76 -4.60 -13.41 10.19
CA ARG A 76 -3.49 -14.30 10.59
C ARG A 76 -2.88 -13.85 11.91
N LEU A 77 -2.56 -12.57 12.05
CA LEU A 77 -2.00 -12.00 13.29
C LEU A 77 -2.97 -12.17 14.48
N LEU A 78 -4.27 -11.95 14.29
CA LEU A 78 -5.29 -12.16 15.32
C LEU A 78 -5.27 -13.60 15.85
N ARG A 79 -5.12 -14.58 14.97
CA ARG A 79 -5.04 -16.01 15.33
C ARG A 79 -3.72 -16.36 16.01
N GLU A 80 -2.59 -15.99 15.42
CA GLU A 80 -1.25 -16.32 15.92
C GLU A 80 -0.95 -15.66 17.27
N ARG A 81 -1.47 -14.44 17.48
CA ARG A 81 -1.25 -13.65 18.69
C ARG A 81 -2.35 -13.78 19.72
N ASN A 82 -3.47 -14.42 19.38
CA ASN A 82 -4.68 -14.47 20.19
C ASN A 82 -5.13 -13.06 20.68
N GLY A 83 -4.97 -12.04 19.85
CA GLY A 83 -5.25 -10.64 20.22
C GLY A 83 -6.74 -10.39 20.43
N PRO A 84 -7.19 -9.59 21.40
CA PRO A 84 -8.61 -9.49 21.77
C PRO A 84 -9.53 -9.02 20.63
N LEU A 85 -9.06 -8.12 19.75
CA LEU A 85 -9.90 -7.44 18.77
C LEU A 85 -9.11 -7.08 17.49
N VAL A 86 -9.78 -7.14 16.33
CA VAL A 86 -9.36 -6.52 15.06
C VAL A 86 -10.41 -5.47 14.67
N LEU A 87 -9.97 -4.24 14.39
CA LEU A 87 -10.79 -3.18 13.80
C LEU A 87 -10.36 -2.99 12.33
N LEU A 88 -11.30 -3.18 11.40
CA LEU A 88 -11.09 -2.96 9.97
C LEU A 88 -11.72 -1.61 9.61
N SER A 89 -10.93 -0.60 9.28
CA SER A 89 -11.41 0.73 8.86
C SER A 89 -11.17 0.95 7.37
N GLY A 90 -12.15 1.57 6.70
CA GLY A 90 -12.13 1.84 5.26
C GLY A 90 -12.49 0.63 4.38
N VAL A 91 -13.19 -0.37 4.92
CA VAL A 91 -13.66 -1.51 4.13
C VAL A 91 -14.75 -1.03 3.17
N GLU A 92 -14.65 -1.43 1.90
CA GLU A 92 -15.61 -1.01 0.87
C GLU A 92 -17.04 -1.36 1.30
N PRO A 93 -17.98 -0.38 1.27
CA PRO A 93 -19.34 -0.63 1.72
C PRO A 93 -20.00 -1.68 0.83
N GLY A 94 -20.37 -2.81 1.44
CA GLY A 94 -21.09 -3.89 0.76
C GLY A 94 -20.34 -5.22 0.66
N ILE A 95 -19.05 -5.29 1.03
CA ILE A 95 -18.37 -6.58 1.20
C ILE A 95 -18.79 -7.17 2.55
N PRO A 96 -19.60 -8.25 2.58
CA PRO A 96 -20.04 -8.83 3.83
C PRO A 96 -18.86 -9.51 4.52
N LEU A 97 -18.78 -9.39 5.85
CA LEU A 97 -17.72 -9.95 6.69
C LEU A 97 -17.47 -11.45 6.44
N VAL A 98 -18.53 -12.16 6.03
CA VAL A 98 -18.49 -13.56 5.63
C VAL A 98 -17.60 -13.81 4.41
N GLU A 99 -17.58 -12.91 3.43
CA GLU A 99 -16.79 -13.05 2.20
C GLU A 99 -15.31 -12.79 2.49
N ILE A 100 -15.03 -11.78 3.34
CA ILE A 100 -13.68 -11.47 3.84
C ILE A 100 -13.09 -12.67 4.57
N VAL A 101 -13.85 -13.28 5.49
CA VAL A 101 -13.35 -14.39 6.30
C VAL A 101 -13.33 -15.71 5.52
N ASN A 102 -14.26 -15.94 4.59
CA ASN A 102 -14.26 -17.13 3.75
C ASN A 102 -13.12 -17.14 2.73
N SER A 103 -12.62 -15.96 2.31
CA SER A 103 -11.42 -15.85 1.46
C SER A 103 -10.16 -16.48 2.10
N GLN A 104 -10.17 -16.72 3.42
CA GLN A 104 -9.05 -17.29 4.19
C GLN A 104 -8.93 -18.82 4.11
N GLY A 105 -9.88 -19.53 3.46
CA GLY A 105 -9.80 -20.98 3.25
C GLY A 105 -9.78 -21.84 4.52
N SER A 106 -10.09 -21.29 5.70
CA SER A 106 -10.06 -22.01 6.98
C SER A 106 -11.43 -22.62 7.32
N SER A 107 -11.40 -23.76 8.04
CA SER A 107 -12.60 -24.51 8.43
C SER A 107 -13.61 -23.62 9.17
N THR A 108 -14.88 -23.81 8.83
CA THR A 108 -16.05 -23.06 9.33
C THR A 108 -16.22 -23.06 10.86
N VAL A 109 -15.46 -23.87 11.59
CA VAL A 109 -15.61 -24.10 13.04
C VAL A 109 -14.99 -22.98 13.90
N ASP A 110 -13.92 -22.32 13.44
CA ASP A 110 -13.28 -21.19 14.18
C ASP A 110 -13.67 -19.80 13.65
N ILE A 111 -14.45 -19.76 12.58
CA ILE A 111 -14.88 -18.51 11.93
C ILE A 111 -15.79 -17.69 12.85
N HIS A 112 -16.73 -18.32 13.56
CA HIS A 112 -17.66 -17.62 14.45
C HIS A 112 -16.96 -16.92 15.62
N LYS A 113 -15.99 -17.57 16.27
CA LYS A 113 -15.19 -16.95 17.35
C LYS A 113 -14.30 -15.82 16.85
N THR A 114 -13.88 -15.89 15.59
CA THR A 114 -13.10 -14.83 14.95
C THR A 114 -14.01 -13.65 14.59
N TRP A 115 -15.25 -13.89 14.14
CA TRP A 115 -16.22 -12.83 13.82
C TRP A 115 -16.59 -11.95 15.00
N GLU A 116 -16.76 -12.52 16.20
CA GLU A 116 -17.06 -11.75 17.42
C GLU A 116 -15.93 -10.79 17.81
N ARG A 117 -14.73 -10.97 17.24
CA ARG A 117 -13.53 -10.15 17.50
C ARG A 117 -13.23 -9.19 16.35
N ILE A 118 -14.07 -9.12 15.31
CA ILE A 118 -13.88 -8.20 14.18
C ILE A 118 -14.92 -7.09 14.22
N VAL A 119 -14.46 -5.85 14.32
CA VAL A 119 -15.28 -4.65 14.14
C VAL A 119 -14.97 -4.05 12.78
N THR A 120 -15.99 -3.68 12.02
CA THR A 120 -15.83 -3.00 10.73
C THR A 120 -16.35 -1.58 10.81
N GLU A 121 -15.55 -0.66 10.27
CA GLU A 121 -15.86 0.74 10.08
C GLU A 121 -15.80 1.00 8.56
N SER A 122 -16.91 1.48 7.99
CA SER A 122 -17.16 1.56 6.54
C SER A 122 -17.62 2.95 6.07
N ARG A 123 -17.65 3.93 6.99
CA ARG A 123 -18.02 5.32 6.74
C ARG A 123 -16.83 6.13 6.24
N SER A 124 -15.64 5.83 6.73
CA SER A 124 -14.42 6.52 6.35
C SER A 124 -14.04 6.29 4.89
N ARG A 125 -13.72 7.37 4.18
CA ARG A 125 -13.28 7.38 2.77
C ARG A 125 -11.86 7.92 2.62
N THR A 126 -11.32 8.53 3.66
CA THR A 126 -9.97 9.11 3.67
C THR A 126 -9.16 8.60 4.86
N THR A 127 -7.83 8.68 4.76
CA THR A 127 -6.91 8.30 5.85
C THR A 127 -7.14 9.10 7.13
N ILE A 128 -7.62 10.34 7.02
CA ILE A 128 -7.92 11.20 8.17
C ILE A 128 -9.18 10.72 8.87
N GLU A 129 -10.25 10.45 8.11
CA GLU A 129 -11.51 9.92 8.64
C GLU A 129 -11.30 8.57 9.33
N ASN A 130 -10.45 7.69 8.77
CA ASN A 130 -10.10 6.41 9.39
C ASN A 130 -9.50 6.57 10.80
N ALA A 131 -8.83 7.69 11.09
CA ALA A 131 -8.21 7.95 12.39
C ALA A 131 -9.17 8.62 13.38
N GLU A 132 -10.20 9.31 12.90
CA GLU A 132 -11.22 9.96 13.73
C GLU A 132 -12.36 9.01 14.09
N GLU A 133 -12.67 8.04 13.23
CA GLU A 133 -13.77 7.07 13.43
C GLU A 133 -13.35 5.73 14.08
N ALA A 134 -12.04 5.48 14.21
CA ALA A 134 -11.48 4.26 14.84
C ALA A 134 -11.35 4.37 16.36
#